data_AF-A0A2T0U449-F1
#
_entry.id   AF-A0A2T0U449-F1
#
_cell.length_a   1.000
_cell.length_b   1.000
_cell.length_c   1.000
_cell.angle_alpha   90.00
_cell.angle_beta   90.00
_cell.angle_gamma   90.00
#
_symmetry.space_group_name_H-M   'P 1'
#
loop_
_entity.id
_entity.type
_entity.pdbx_description
1 polymer ?
#
loop_
_entity_poly.entity_id
_entity_poly.type
_entity_poly.pdbx_seq_one_letter_code
_entity_poly.pdbx_strand_id
1 'polypeptide(L)' 'MAILPENINFEDMYVIKVKGIAKIPDYVQLRDDEFTLLAYFRVDRPDKSLQKIGLGDKAEAIMSLVKDLPFGKIMKLEI' A
#
# COMPACT_ATOMS: atom_id res chain seq x y z
N MET A 1 -2.69 -9.17 17.39
CA MET A 1 -2.82 -10.04 16.21
C MET A 1 -3.87 -9.39 15.33
N ALA A 2 -3.49 -8.79 14.21
CA ALA A 2 -4.47 -8.20 13.30
C ALA A 2 -5.22 -9.35 12.63
N ILE A 3 -6.54 -9.34 12.74
CA ILE A 3 -7.41 -10.28 12.05
C ILE A 3 -7.42 -9.79 10.60
N LEU A 4 -6.76 -10.51 9.70
CA LEU A 4 -6.91 -10.24 8.27
C LEU A 4 -8.31 -10.71 7.88
N PRO A 5 -9.15 -9.87 7.26
CA PRO A 5 -10.45 -10.32 6.77
C PRO A 5 -10.24 -11.51 5.80
N GLU A 6 -11.07 -12.55 5.94
CA GLU A 6 -10.82 -13.88 5.36
C GLU A 6 -10.81 -13.93 3.82
N ASN A 7 -11.06 -12.82 3.12
CA ASN A 7 -10.93 -12.72 1.66
C ASN A 7 -10.53 -11.30 1.27
N ILE A 8 -9.25 -10.97 1.43
CA ILE A 8 -8.71 -9.75 0.89
C ILE A 8 -8.60 -9.90 -0.64
N ASN A 9 -9.53 -9.30 -1.38
CA ASN A 9 -9.42 -9.21 -2.83
C ASN A 9 -8.47 -8.07 -3.20
N PHE A 10 -7.38 -8.40 -3.89
CA PHE A 10 -6.38 -7.42 -4.33
C PHE A 10 -6.98 -6.37 -5.29
N GLU A 11 -7.91 -6.80 -6.14
CA GLU A 11 -8.53 -5.92 -7.16
C GLU A 11 -9.40 -4.83 -6.54
N ASP A 12 -9.87 -5.01 -5.31
CA ASP A 12 -10.73 -4.04 -4.62
C ASP A 12 -9.97 -3.08 -3.71
N MET A 13 -8.64 -3.18 -3.69
CA MET A 13 -7.80 -2.31 -2.88
C MET A 13 -7.54 -0.96 -3.52
N TYR A 14 -7.18 -0.01 -2.66
CA TYR A 14 -6.67 1.30 -3.05
C TYR A 14 -5.24 1.51 -2.55
N VAL A 15 -4.47 2.25 -3.33
CA VAL A 15 -3.14 2.74 -2.96
C VAL A 15 -3.07 4.25 -3.00
N ILE A 16 -2.38 4.84 -2.04
CA ILE A 16 -2.05 6.28 -2.02
C ILE A 16 -0.60 6.48 -1.59
N LYS A 17 0.13 7.32 -2.33
CA LYS A 17 1.45 7.82 -1.96
C LYS A 17 1.32 9.18 -1.27
N VAL A 18 1.82 9.28 -0.04
CA VAL A 18 1.76 10.48 0.79
C VAL A 18 3.14 11.11 0.87
N LYS A 19 3.21 12.42 0.59
CA LYS A 19 4.46 13.18 0.59
C LYS A 19 4.84 13.54 2.03
N GLY A 20 6.03 13.15 2.44
CA GLY A 20 6.62 13.59 3.69
C GLY A 20 7.07 15.05 3.61
N ILE A 21 7.06 15.74 4.76
CA ILE A 21 7.58 17.11 4.87
C ILE A 21 8.87 17.12 5.68
N ALA A 22 9.85 17.92 5.23
CA ALA A 22 11.15 18.11 5.86
C ALA A 22 11.87 16.77 6.18
N LYS A 23 11.84 16.34 7.45
CA LYS A 23 12.52 15.12 7.92
C LYS A 23 11.65 13.87 7.86
N ILE A 24 10.36 14.01 7.54
CA ILE A 24 9.42 12.89 7.43
C ILE A 24 9.59 12.28 6.02
N PRO A 25 9.80 10.96 5.90
CA PRO A 25 9.92 10.31 4.60
C PRO A 25 8.56 10.20 3.89
N ASP A 26 8.59 9.86 2.61
CA ASP A 26 7.40 9.53 1.85
C ASP A 26 6.87 8.15 2.23
N TYR A 27 5.54 8.01 2.22
CA TYR A 27 4.87 6.78 2.60
C TYR A 27 3.87 6.31 1.54
N VAL A 28 3.59 5.01 1.58
CA VAL A 28 2.53 4.34 0.86
C VAL A 28 1.51 3.84 1.87
N GLN A 29 0.24 3.98 1.54
CA GLN A 29 -0.85 3.32 2.23
C GLN A 29 -1.57 2.39 1.26
N LEU A 30 -1.80 1.15 1.71
CA LEU A 30 -2.77 0.25 1.08
C LEU A 30 -4.03 0.23 1.92
N ARG A 31 -5.17 0.28 1.25
CA ARG A 31 -6.48 0.29 1.86
C ARG A 31 -7.39 -0.73 1.19
N ASP A 32 -8.35 -1.27 1.93
CA ASP A 32 -9.45 -2.03 1.35
C ASP A 32 -10.50 -1.10 0.73
N ASP A 33 -11.60 -1.68 0.27
CA ASP A 33 -12.74 -1.03 -0.35
C ASP A 33 -13.51 -0.08 0.58
N GLU A 34 -13.51 -0.38 1.89
CA GLU A 34 -14.02 0.48 2.94
C GLU A 34 -13.02 1.57 3.38
N PHE A 35 -11.88 1.68 2.68
CA PHE A 35 -10.76 2.57 3.00
C PHE A 35 -10.08 2.29 4.36
N THR A 36 -10.23 1.12 4.95
CA THR A 36 -9.49 0.68 6.13
C THR A 36 -8.01 0.58 5.80
N LEU A 37 -7.13 1.05 6.69
CA LEU A 37 -5.68 0.99 6.48
C LEU A 37 -5.16 -0.45 6.69
N LEU A 38 -4.76 -1.11 5.60
CA LEU A 38 -4.21 -2.47 5.63
C LEU A 38 -2.69 -2.49 5.82
N ALA A 39 -1.98 -1.63 5.09
CA ALA A 39 -0.53 -1.50 5.20
C ALA A 39 -0.08 -0.05 5.09
N TYR A 40 0.97 0.28 5.84
CA TYR A 40 1.62 1.59 5.81
C TYR A 40 3.13 1.41 5.87
N PHE A 41 3.84 1.91 4.86
CA PHE A 41 5.29 1.74 4.77
C PHE A 41 5.94 2.87 4.00
N ARG A 42 7.26 3.02 4.16
CA ARG A 42 8.02 4.06 3.48
C ARG A 42 8.32 3.67 2.04
N VAL A 43 8.31 4.63 1.13
CA VAL A 43 8.63 4.40 -0.29
C VAL A 43 10.07 3.88 -0.48
N ASP A 44 11.01 4.40 0.30
CA ASP A 44 12.45 4.07 0.22
C ASP A 44 12.83 2.79 0.98
N ARG A 45 11.91 2.26 1.79
CA ARG A 45 12.09 1.02 2.55
C ARG A 45 10.77 0.25 2.54
N PRO A 46 10.49 -0.53 1.47
CA PRO A 46 9.36 -1.43 1.46
C PRO A 46 9.49 -2.38 2.65
N ASP A 47 8.69 -2.12 3.68
CA ASP A 47 8.68 -2.89 4.92
C ASP A 47 8.07 -4.27 4.63
N LYS A 48 8.29 -5.24 5.54
CA LYS A 48 7.62 -6.54 5.54
C LYS A 48 6.10 -6.44 5.78
N SER A 49 5.54 -5.23 5.79
CA SER A 49 4.11 -4.98 5.95
C SER A 49 3.27 -5.64 4.85
N LEU A 50 3.76 -5.71 3.61
CA LEU A 50 3.08 -6.45 2.53
C LEU A 50 3.02 -7.96 2.81
N GLN A 51 4.11 -8.55 3.34
CA GLN A 51 4.14 -9.95 3.72
C GLN A 51 3.14 -10.26 4.85
N LYS A 52 2.98 -9.33 5.80
CA LYS A 52 2.04 -9.48 6.93
C LYS A 52 0.58 -9.50 6.52
N ILE A 53 0.24 -8.95 5.35
CA ILE A 53 -1.13 -8.92 4.81
C ILE A 53 -1.32 -9.92 3.66
N GLY A 54 -0.38 -10.84 3.44
CA GLY A 54 -0.48 -11.86 2.39
C GLY A 54 -0.16 -11.37 0.98
N LEU A 55 0.43 -10.18 0.81
CA LEU A 55 0.81 -9.60 -0.49
C LEU A 55 2.33 -9.67 -0.77
N GLY A 56 3.03 -10.62 -0.16
CA GLY A 56 4.48 -10.73 -0.27
C GLY A 56 4.95 -11.03 -1.70
N ASP A 57 4.18 -11.82 -2.43
CA ASP A 57 4.37 -12.19 -3.84
C ASP A 57 4.07 -11.03 -4.82
N LYS A 58 3.14 -10.14 -4.46
CA LYS A 58 2.79 -8.95 -5.25
C LYS A 58 3.65 -7.72 -4.96
N ALA A 59 4.60 -7.82 -4.04
CA ALA A 59 5.38 -6.68 -3.56
C ALA A 59 6.10 -5.91 -4.67
N GLU A 60 6.72 -6.60 -5.63
CA GLU A 60 7.44 -5.98 -6.74
C GLU A 60 6.50 -5.19 -7.68
N ALA A 61 5.32 -5.75 -7.98
CA ALA A 61 4.30 -5.10 -8.81
C ALA A 61 3.76 -3.83 -8.14
N ILE A 62 3.41 -3.91 -6.85
CA ILE A 62 2.94 -2.77 -6.06
C ILE A 62 4.03 -1.69 -6.01
N MET A 63 5.28 -2.06 -5.77
CA MET A 63 6.38 -1.09 -5.69
C MET A 63 6.68 -0.42 -7.02
N SER A 64 6.53 -1.14 -8.14
CA SER A 64 6.66 -0.54 -9.47
C SER A 64 5.57 0.49 -9.72
N LEU A 65 4.32 0.17 -9.38
CA LEU A 65 3.17 1.06 -9.49
C LEU A 65 3.29 2.30 -8.57
N VAL A 66 3.82 2.15 -7.36
CA VAL A 66 4.07 3.25 -6.41
C VAL A 66 5.08 4.27 -6.93
N LYS A 67 6.09 3.84 -7.70
CA LYS A 67 7.12 4.76 -8.24
C LYS A 67 6.48 5.84 -9.09
N ASP A 68 5.55 5.47 -9.95
CA ASP A 68 4.91 6.36 -10.91
C ASP A 68 3.65 7.05 -10.35
N LEU A 69 3.16 6.62 -9.18
CA LEU A 69 1.97 7.19 -8.56
C LEU A 69 2.20 8.66 -8.14
N PRO A 70 1.35 9.62 -8.54
CA PRO A 70 1.42 10.98 -8.02
C PRO A 70 1.06 11.06 -6.52
N PHE A 71 1.67 12.00 -5.80
CA PHE A 71 1.38 12.21 -4.39
C PHE A 71 -0.05 12.72 -4.18
N GLY A 72 -0.73 12.20 -3.15
CA GLY A 72 -2.07 12.62 -2.75
C GLY A 72 -3.19 12.11 -3.68
N LYS A 73 -2.87 11.27 -4.66
CA LYS A 73 -3.84 10.63 -5.55
C LYS A 73 -4.10 9.20 -5.07
N ILE A 74 -5.37 8.88 -4.89
CA ILE A 74 -5.85 7.53 -4.61
C ILE A 74 -6.04 6.83 -5.95
N MET A 75 -5.53 5.60 -6.05
CA MET A 75 -5.69 4.76 -7.24
C MET A 75 -6.15 3.37 -6.83
N LYS A 76 -7.10 2.81 -7.57
CA LYS A 76 -7.53 1.41 -7.39
C LYS A 76 -6.45 0.48 -7.94
N LEU A 77 -6.19 -0.63 -7.24
CA LEU A 77 -5.23 -1.65 -7.66
C LEU A 77 -5.89 -2.59 -8.68
N GLU A 78 -6.09 -2.10 -9.90
CA GLU A 78 -6.50 -2.92 -11.04
C GLU A 78 -5.25 -3.62 -11.61
N ILE A 79 -4.89 -4.82 -11.11
CA ILE A 79 -3.84 -5.69 -11.70
C ILE A 79 -4.38 -7.10 -11.90
#